data_AF-A0A453K2L4-F1
#
_entry.id   AF-A0A453K2L4-F1
#
_cell.length_a   1.000
_cell.length_b   1.000
_cell.length_c   1.000
_cell.angle_alpha   90.00
_cell.angle_beta   90.00
_cell.angle_gamma   90.00
#
_symmetry.space_group_name_H-M   'P 1'
#
loop_
_entity.id
_entity.type
_entity.pdbx_description
1 polymer ?
#
loop_
_entity_poly.entity_id
_entity_poly.type
_entity_poly.pdbx_seq_one_letter_code
_entity_poly.pdbx_strand_id
1 'polypeptide(L)'
;MESQTIRHMIEDDCANKGIPIPNINSKALSKVIEYCNKHVMAKTVDVSSGSTGVAASDTMAPAALAGDLKIWDAEFINVDPDTHFDLIKV
;
A
#
# COMPACT_ATOMS: atom_id res chain seq x y z
N MET A 1 -1.65 -7.61 2.96
CA MET A 1 -2.20 -6.66 3.95
C MET A 1 -1.00 -5.97 4.55
N GLU A 2 -0.86 -4.67 4.29
CA GLU A 2 0.43 -3.99 4.42
C GLU A 2 0.67 -3.46 5.83
N SER A 3 -0.37 -2.92 6.49
CA SER A 3 -0.27 -2.49 7.88
C SER A 3 -0.35 -3.68 8.85
N GLN A 4 0.75 -4.01 9.50
CA GLN A 4 0.78 -5.06 10.52
C GLN A 4 -0.01 -4.68 11.78
N THR A 5 0.00 -3.40 12.17
CA THR A 5 -0.78 -2.91 13.32
C THR A 5 -2.28 -3.14 13.10
N ILE A 6 -2.81 -2.74 11.94
CA ILE A 6 -4.23 -2.96 11.59
C ILE A 6 -4.55 -4.45 11.51
N ARG A 7 -3.64 -5.25 10.94
CA ARG A 7 -3.80 -6.71 10.85
C ARG A 7 -4.00 -7.32 12.24
N HIS A 8 -3.11 -7.03 13.19
CA HIS A 8 -3.24 -7.55 14.56
C HIS A 8 -4.53 -7.06 15.23
N MET A 9 -4.94 -5.80 14.99
CA MET A 9 -6.22 -5.28 15.53
C MET A 9 -7.46 -6.03 15.01
N ILE A 10 -7.39 -6.60 13.81
CA ILE A 10 -8.46 -7.44 13.26
C ILE A 10 -8.36 -8.87 13.84
N GLU A 11 -7.15 -9.43 13.91
CA GLU A 11 -6.91 -10.78 14.44
C GLU A 11 -7.30 -10.89 15.93
N ASP A 12 -7.14 -9.81 16.69
CA ASP A 12 -7.53 -9.70 18.12
C ASP A 12 -9.02 -9.30 18.33
N ASP A 13 -9.84 -9.30 17.27
CA ASP A 13 -11.27 -8.91 17.29
C ASP A 13 -11.54 -7.50 17.86
N CYS A 14 -10.54 -6.61 17.78
CA CYS A 14 -10.59 -5.23 18.26
C CYS A 14 -11.09 -4.23 17.20
N ALA A 15 -11.47 -4.69 16.01
CA ALA A 15 -11.88 -3.84 14.88
C ALA A 15 -13.39 -3.57 14.79
N ASN A 16 -14.21 -4.16 15.67
CA ASN A 16 -15.68 -4.14 15.60
C ASN A 16 -16.33 -2.74 15.64
N LYS A 17 -15.64 -1.74 16.20
CA LYS A 17 -16.13 -0.35 16.29
C LYS A 17 -15.32 0.63 15.42
N GLY A 18 -14.48 0.11 14.53
CA GLY A 18 -13.46 0.87 13.83
C GLY A 18 -12.14 0.93 14.61
N ILE A 19 -11.04 1.11 13.88
CA ILE A 19 -9.69 1.16 14.44
C ILE A 19 -9.29 2.63 14.58
N PRO A 20 -9.08 3.13 15.81
CA PRO A 20 -8.62 4.50 16.00
C PRO A 20 -7.15 4.62 15.59
N ILE A 21 -6.86 5.55 14.66
CA ILE A 21 -5.49 5.90 14.28
C ILE A 21 -5.26 7.34 14.75
N PRO A 22 -4.68 7.54 15.95
CA PRO A 22 -4.45 8.88 16.47
C PRO A 22 -3.31 9.55 15.69
N ASN A 23 -3.28 10.89 15.73
CA ASN A 23 -2.18 11.71 15.20
C ASN A 23 -1.97 11.69 13.69
N ILE A 24 -2.95 11.18 12.92
CA ILE A 24 -2.97 11.28 11.46
C ILE A 24 -4.15 12.15 11.02
N ASN A 25 -3.93 13.03 10.04
CA ASN A 25 -5.01 13.75 9.38
C ASN A 25 -5.56 12.96 8.18
N SER A 26 -6.70 13.38 7.65
CA SER A 26 -7.36 12.70 6.53
C SER A 26 -6.51 12.65 5.26
N LYS A 27 -5.70 13.70 5.01
CA LYS A 27 -4.80 13.79 3.84
C LYS A 27 -3.71 12.72 3.90
N ALA A 28 -3.05 12.57 5.05
CA ALA A 28 -2.03 11.56 5.27
C ALA A 28 -2.64 10.15 5.24
N LEU A 29 -3.80 9.94 5.87
CA LEU A 29 -4.49 8.64 5.84
C LEU A 29 -4.86 8.21 4.41
N SER A 30 -5.34 9.15 3.59
CA SER A 30 -5.63 8.88 2.18
C SER A 30 -4.40 8.38 1.42
N LYS A 31 -3.22 8.98 1.68
CA LYS A 31 -1.96 8.55 1.08
C LYS A 31 -1.48 7.21 1.58
N VAL A 32 -1.63 6.90 2.87
CA VAL A 32 -1.32 5.58 3.43
C VAL A 32 -2.16 4.50 2.74
N ILE A 33 -3.45 4.74 2.52
CA ILE A 33 -4.34 3.81 1.82
C ILE A 33 -3.89 3.62 0.36
N GLU A 34 -3.56 4.71 -0.34
CA GLU A 34 -3.02 4.66 -1.72
C GLU A 34 -1.75 3.80 -1.79
N TYR A 35 -0.80 4.03 -0.89
CA TYR A 35 0.43 3.26 -0.76
C TYR A 35 0.15 1.77 -0.57
N CYS A 36 -0.71 1.42 0.40
CA CYS A 36 -1.07 0.04 0.68
C CYS A 36 -1.69 -0.65 -0.56
N ASN A 37 -2.61 0.02 -1.27
CA ASN A 37 -3.24 -0.54 -2.45
C ASN A 37 -2.23 -0.79 -3.57
N LYS A 38 -1.35 0.17 -3.85
CA LYS A 38 -0.31 0.04 -4.87
C LYS A 38 0.61 -1.16 -4.60
N HIS A 39 1.01 -1.35 -3.34
CA HIS A 39 1.95 -2.40 -2.94
C HIS A 39 1.33 -3.79 -2.87
N VAL A 40 0.06 -3.90 -2.48
CA VAL A 40 -0.68 -5.18 -2.58
C VAL A 40 -0.78 -5.61 -4.04
N MET A 41 -1.12 -4.69 -4.94
CA MET A 41 -1.25 -4.99 -6.37
C MET A 41 0.08 -5.43 -6.97
N ALA A 42 1.18 -4.71 -6.70
CA ALA A 42 2.51 -5.11 -7.16
C ALA A 42 2.87 -6.53 -6.71
N LYS A 43 2.64 -6.85 -5.43
CA LYS A 43 2.90 -8.20 -4.89
C LYS A 43 2.03 -9.29 -5.53
N THR A 44 0.79 -9.00 -5.91
CA THR A 44 -0.04 -9.99 -6.62
C THR A 44 0.46 -10.28 -8.04
N VAL A 45 1.07 -9.29 -8.71
CA VAL A 45 1.63 -9.48 -10.06
C VAL A 45 2.88 -10.36 -10.02
N ASP A 46 3.69 -10.29 -8.96
CA ASP A 46 4.81 -11.21 -8.73
C ASP A 46 4.35 -12.66 -8.42
N VAL A 47 3.17 -12.84 -7.82
CA VAL A 47 2.68 -14.14 -7.33
C VAL A 47 1.72 -14.85 -8.31
N SER A 48 1.08 -14.12 -9.24
CA SER A 48 0.13 -14.69 -10.22
C SER A 48 0.76 -15.50 -11.37
N SER A 49 1.97 -16.04 -11.19
CA SER A 49 2.45 -17.17 -12.02
C SER A 49 1.74 -18.51 -11.68
N GLY A 50 0.75 -18.52 -10.77
CA GLY A 50 -0.06 -19.70 -10.44
C GLY A 50 -1.58 -19.46 -10.38
N SER A 51 -2.26 -19.63 -11.53
CA SER A 51 -3.73 -19.88 -11.71
C SER A 51 -4.72 -18.74 -11.38
N THR A 52 -5.76 -18.36 -12.14
CA THR A 52 -6.29 -18.66 -13.49
C THR A 52 -7.33 -17.58 -13.84
N GLY A 53 -7.23 -16.97 -15.03
CA GLY A 53 -8.33 -16.38 -15.82
C GLY A 53 -8.86 -14.99 -15.40
N VAL A 54 -8.45 -13.91 -16.07
CA VAL A 54 -9.06 -13.35 -17.30
C VAL A 54 -8.01 -12.46 -17.99
N ALA A 55 -8.06 -12.39 -19.32
CA ALA A 55 -7.09 -11.70 -20.15
C ALA A 55 -7.12 -10.16 -20.02
N ALA A 56 -5.95 -9.59 -19.73
CA ALA A 56 -5.44 -8.40 -20.41
C ALA A 56 -3.91 -8.58 -20.52
N SER A 57 -3.43 -8.58 -21.76
CA SER A 57 -2.03 -8.66 -22.15
C SER A 57 -1.25 -7.50 -21.55
N ASP A 58 -0.21 -7.81 -20.78
CA ASP A 58 1.12 -7.17 -20.76
C ASP A 58 1.90 -7.73 -19.57
N THR A 59 2.46 -8.94 -19.72
CA THR A 59 3.31 -9.55 -18.69
C THR A 59 4.66 -8.84 -18.68
N MET A 60 4.74 -7.73 -17.95
CA MET A 60 5.97 -7.01 -17.63
C MET A 60 6.92 -7.94 -16.86
N ALA A 61 8.20 -8.00 -17.26
CA ALA A 61 9.18 -8.82 -16.54
C ALA A 61 9.26 -8.37 -15.06
N PRO A 62 9.45 -9.28 -14.08
CA PRO A 62 9.45 -8.95 -12.65
C PRO A 62 10.43 -7.82 -12.29
N ALA A 63 11.58 -7.76 -12.98
CA ALA A 63 12.58 -6.71 -12.81
C ALA A 63 12.10 -5.32 -13.27
N ALA A 64 11.27 -5.26 -14.31
CA ALA A 64 10.71 -4.02 -14.82
C ALA A 64 9.56 -3.52 -13.93
N LEU A 65 8.74 -4.43 -13.39
CA LEU A 65 7.70 -4.10 -12.40
C LEU A 65 8.30 -3.54 -11.09
N ALA A 66 9.42 -4.12 -10.63
CA ALA A 66 10.17 -3.61 -9.48
C ALA A 66 10.83 -2.25 -9.75
N GLY A 67 11.19 -1.97 -11.01
CA GLY A 67 11.66 -0.65 -11.44
C GLY A 67 10.54 0.39 -11.39
N ASP A 68 9.38 0.06 -11.94
CA ASP A 68 8.20 0.92 -11.97
C ASP A 68 7.69 1.25 -10.56
N LEU A 69 7.75 0.30 -9.64
CA LEU A 69 7.35 0.53 -8.24
C LEU A 69 8.29 1.53 -7.55
N LYS A 70 9.60 1.44 -7.78
CA LYS A 70 10.58 2.40 -7.21
C LYS A 70 10.40 3.82 -7.76
N ILE A 71 10.08 3.95 -9.05
CA ILE A 71 9.78 5.24 -9.66
C ILE A 71 8.53 5.82 -9.01
N TRP A 72 7.49 5.00 -8.86
CA TRP A 72 6.26 5.41 -8.19
C TRP A 72 6.49 5.81 -6.73
N ASP A 73 7.30 5.08 -5.96
CA ASP A 73 7.65 5.42 -4.58
C ASP A 73 8.33 6.78 -4.47
N ALA A 74 9.25 7.07 -5.40
CA ALA A 74 9.94 8.36 -5.46
C ALA A 74 8.99 9.52 -5.75
N GLU A 75 7.99 9.32 -6.61
CA GLU A 75 6.96 10.32 -6.87
C GLU A 75 5.97 10.45 -5.71
N PHE A 76 5.62 9.33 -5.07
CA PHE A 76 4.69 9.27 -3.94
C PHE A 76 5.20 10.07 -2.73
N ILE A 77 6.50 9.98 -2.43
CA ILE A 77 7.13 10.71 -1.32
C ILE A 77 7.39 12.19 -1.64
N ASN A 78 7.27 12.59 -2.91
CA ASN A 78 7.47 13.98 -3.35
C ASN A 78 6.26 14.85 -3.01
N VAL A 79 6.07 15.10 -1.72
CA VAL A 79 4.94 15.84 -1.15
C VAL A 79 5.45 17.02 -0.32
N ASP A 80 4.55 17.89 0.13
CA ASP A 80 4.94 18.96 1.05
C ASP A 80 5.54 18.39 2.36
N PRO A 81 6.50 19.09 2.98
CA PRO A 81 7.20 18.59 4.17
C PRO A 81 6.27 18.14 5.30
N ASP A 82 5.18 18.86 5.56
CA ASP A 82 4.23 18.54 6.61
C ASP A 82 3.58 17.17 6.37
N THR A 83 3.12 16.93 5.13
CA THR A 83 2.56 15.63 4.74
C THR A 83 3.61 14.53 4.81
N HIS A 84 4.86 14.81 4.43
CA HIS A 84 5.95 13.84 4.54
C HIS A 84 6.20 13.44 6.01
N PHE A 85 6.25 14.40 6.93
CA PHE A 85 6.38 14.12 8.36
C PHE A 85 5.19 13.36 8.93
N ASP A 86 3.98 13.67 8.47
CA ASP A 86 2.79 12.93 8.90
C ASP A 86 2.82 11.48 8.43
N LEU A 87 3.32 11.20 7.22
CA LEU A 87 3.49 9.83 6.73
C LEU A 87 4.53 9.02 7.52
N ILE A 88 5.61 9.65 7.99
CA ILE A 88 6.67 8.99 8.77
C ILE A 88 6.17 8.55 10.15
N LYS A 89 5.16 9.22 10.71
CA LYS A 89 4.65 8.94 12.06
C LYS A 89 3.70 7.74 12.14
N VAL A 90 3.25 7.22 11.00
CA VAL A 90 2.27 6.12 10.89
C VAL A 90 2.95 4.77 11.03
#